data_AF-A0A9E0V9X2-F1
#
_entry.id   AF-A0A9E0V9X2-F1
#
_cell.length_a   1.000
_cell.length_b   1.000
_cell.length_c   1.000
_cell.angle_alpha   90.00
_cell.angle_beta   90.00
_cell.angle_gamma   90.00
#
_symmetry.space_group_name_H-M   'P 1'
#
loop_
_entity.id
_entity.type
_entity.pdbx_description
1 polymer ?
#
loop_
_entity_poly.entity_id
_entity_poly.type
_entity_poly.pdbx_seq_one_letter_code
_entity_poly.pdbx_strand_id
1 'polypeptide(L)'
;MRTITIFCILFLPNFCEAQVNYIDYHRDIIKAENLFLAGKFQQSLFSYNNCFAKYPKAFVKDIFIATQIACLQNDSAMLSFFLNEGFKKGLPWRMVENDSNISTYLKQLPKEFIIRLKNSFFNGRTFYLSNINLSLRYKILIMSQIDQLYHEFPRDISIPINRDSLYATILDANMDSIMNVIYLYGYPGEHLIGINNSEDDKADCFPNYEQQLVEPTPIFFYHNECAFQQLSKQLYQSILSGDLHPREYALMYEWSFNEFRYKKDTTGTEIEMDGEIIRIMPTNIPIKPCKTIQETERYGIDKSIQSFNNAPVNDNKINADRAKIGIASISHDRLKKDFEKKYHVKLFFGMFCEL
;
A
#
# COMPACT_ATOMS: atom_id res chain seq x y z
N MET A 1 42.18 43.80 29.62
CA MET A 1 40.72 43.85 29.42
C MET A 1 40.23 42.43 29.18
N ARG A 2 39.40 41.88 30.07
CA ARG A 2 38.83 40.53 29.93
C ARG A 2 37.55 40.65 29.09
N THR A 3 37.56 40.05 27.91
CA THR A 3 36.41 39.97 27.01
C THR A 3 35.40 38.98 27.61
N ILE A 4 34.24 39.45 28.03
CA ILE A 4 33.13 38.61 28.49
C ILE A 4 32.36 38.16 27.25
N THR A 5 32.51 36.90 26.86
CA THR A 5 31.69 36.28 25.81
C THR A 5 30.35 35.88 26.42
N ILE A 6 29.29 36.63 26.12
CA ILE A 6 27.91 36.29 26.51
C ILE A 6 27.41 35.20 25.56
N PHE A 7 27.20 34.00 26.10
CA PHE A 7 26.60 32.88 25.39
C PHE A 7 25.07 33.04 25.45
N CYS A 8 24.47 33.65 24.43
CA CYS A 8 23.02 33.69 24.27
C CYS A 8 22.50 32.29 23.94
N ILE A 9 22.02 31.57 24.95
CA ILE A 9 21.22 30.36 24.78
C ILE A 9 19.88 30.79 24.18
N LEU A 10 19.79 30.73 22.85
CA LEU A 10 18.53 30.89 22.13
C LEU A 10 17.64 29.70 22.50
N PHE A 11 16.70 29.91 23.41
CA PHE A 11 15.53 29.06 23.58
C PHE A 11 14.71 29.14 22.29
N LEU A 12 15.03 28.29 21.32
CA LEU A 12 14.14 28.05 20.19
C LEU A 12 12.87 27.40 20.78
N PRO A 13 11.69 28.02 20.62
CA PRO A 13 10.45 27.37 21.01
C PRO A 13 10.36 26.07 20.21
N ASN A 14 10.37 24.94 20.91
CA ASN A 14 9.96 23.67 20.32
C ASN A 14 8.49 23.83 19.96
N PHE A 15 8.20 24.27 18.74
CA PHE A 15 6.89 24.12 18.16
C PHE A 15 6.63 22.62 18.11
N CYS A 16 5.90 22.14 19.11
CA CYS A 16 5.31 20.82 19.08
C CYS A 16 4.19 20.89 18.04
N GLU A 17 4.55 20.80 16.77
CA GLU A 17 3.57 20.60 15.71
C GLU A 17 2.86 19.31 16.04
N ALA A 18 1.55 19.41 16.30
CA ALA A 18 0.72 18.24 16.51
C ALA A 18 0.90 17.31 15.31
N GLN A 19 1.21 16.04 15.57
CA GLN A 19 1.40 15.06 14.53
C GLN A 19 0.16 15.03 13.63
N VAL A 20 0.36 15.29 12.33
CA VAL A 20 -0.71 15.28 11.34
C VAL A 20 -1.28 13.85 11.24
N ASN A 21 -2.59 13.70 11.42
CA ASN A 21 -3.28 12.42 11.30
C ASN A 21 -3.57 12.09 9.83
N TYR A 22 -2.93 11.05 9.30
CA TYR A 22 -3.09 10.66 7.90
C TYR A 22 -4.42 9.94 7.59
N ILE A 23 -5.25 9.62 8.58
CA ILE A 23 -6.67 9.29 8.29
C ILE A 23 -7.36 10.48 7.62
N ASP A 24 -7.02 11.71 8.01
CA ASP A 24 -7.57 12.90 7.38
C ASP A 24 -7.02 13.12 5.95
N TYR A 25 -5.78 12.68 5.67
CA TYR A 25 -5.27 12.60 4.31
C TYR A 25 -6.17 11.70 3.45
N HIS A 26 -6.44 10.47 3.87
CA HIS A 26 -7.26 9.56 3.07
C HIS A 26 -8.71 10.04 2.94
N ARG A 27 -9.26 10.73 3.95
CA ARG A 27 -10.56 11.40 3.83
C ARG A 27 -10.53 12.53 2.79
N ASP A 28 -9.46 13.31 2.73
CA ASP A 28 -9.29 14.38 1.74
C ASP A 28 -9.10 13.80 0.32
N ILE A 29 -8.43 12.65 0.17
CA ILE A 29 -8.39 11.88 -1.08
C ILE A 29 -9.79 11.42 -1.48
N ILE A 30 -10.55 10.80 -0.57
CA ILE A 30 -11.93 10.35 -0.84
C ILE A 30 -12.82 11.53 -1.27
N LYS A 31 -12.64 12.73 -0.70
CA LYS A 31 -13.36 13.94 -1.14
C LYS A 31 -12.98 14.32 -2.57
N ALA A 32 -11.70 14.31 -2.91
CA ALA A 32 -11.23 14.58 -4.26
C ALA A 32 -11.78 13.56 -5.26
N GLU A 33 -11.76 12.27 -4.91
CA GLU A 33 -12.36 11.20 -5.72
C GLU A 33 -13.87 11.39 -5.90
N ASN A 34 -14.61 11.74 -4.85
CA ASN A 34 -16.05 12.02 -4.96
C ASN A 34 -16.36 13.17 -5.92
N LEU A 35 -15.53 14.22 -5.93
CA LEU A 35 -15.66 15.31 -6.92
C LEU A 35 -15.43 14.79 -8.34
N PHE A 36 -14.45 13.89 -8.54
CA PHE A 36 -14.20 13.25 -9.83
C PHE A 36 -15.38 12.38 -10.27
N LEU A 37 -15.89 11.51 -9.39
CA LEU A 37 -17.04 10.64 -9.62
C LEU A 37 -18.35 11.42 -9.85
N ALA A 38 -18.43 12.66 -9.35
CA ALA A 38 -19.52 13.59 -9.65
C ALA A 38 -19.33 14.38 -10.96
N GLY A 39 -18.29 14.09 -11.74
CA GLY A 39 -17.96 14.80 -12.98
C GLY A 39 -17.36 16.21 -12.77
N LYS A 40 -17.02 16.58 -11.54
CA LYS A 40 -16.45 17.89 -11.18
C LYS A 40 -14.92 17.85 -11.24
N PHE A 41 -14.38 17.56 -12.42
CA PHE A 41 -12.96 17.26 -12.62
C PHE A 41 -12.01 18.37 -12.14
N GLN A 42 -12.26 19.64 -12.48
CA GLN A 42 -11.40 20.73 -12.01
C GLN A 42 -11.40 20.89 -10.49
N GLN A 43 -12.55 20.70 -9.84
CA GLN A 43 -12.66 20.77 -8.37
C GLN A 43 -11.91 19.60 -7.73
N SER A 44 -11.97 18.42 -8.35
CA SER A 44 -11.20 17.25 -7.93
C SER A 44 -9.69 17.52 -7.99
N LEU A 45 -9.17 18.07 -9.10
CA LEU A 45 -7.75 18.44 -9.24
C LEU A 45 -7.33 19.46 -8.17
N PHE A 46 -8.15 20.48 -7.91
CA PHE A 46 -7.89 21.45 -6.85
C PHE A 46 -7.86 20.79 -5.46
N SER A 47 -8.77 19.85 -5.20
CA SER A 47 -8.83 19.09 -3.95
C SER A 47 -7.58 18.21 -3.76
N TYR A 48 -7.11 17.52 -4.82
CA TYR A 48 -5.87 16.76 -4.79
C TYR A 48 -4.65 17.65 -4.52
N ASN A 49 -4.53 18.76 -5.25
CA ASN A 49 -3.42 19.70 -5.07
C ASN A 49 -3.35 20.22 -3.62
N ASN A 50 -4.48 20.65 -3.05
CA ASN A 50 -4.53 21.12 -1.66
C ASN A 50 -4.19 20.00 -0.66
N CYS A 51 -4.63 18.77 -0.94
CA CYS A 51 -4.27 17.62 -0.12
C CYS A 51 -2.74 17.41 -0.14
N PHE A 52 -2.12 17.33 -1.31
CA PHE A 52 -0.68 17.08 -1.40
C PHE A 52 0.17 18.23 -0.85
N ALA A 53 -0.31 19.48 -0.93
CA ALA A 53 0.33 20.62 -0.27
C ALA A 53 0.26 20.54 1.27
N LYS A 54 -0.81 19.97 1.81
CA LYS A 54 -1.03 19.81 3.27
C LYS A 54 -0.28 18.62 3.86
N TYR A 55 -0.12 17.53 3.10
CA TYR A 55 0.43 16.27 3.60
C TYR A 55 1.72 15.88 2.84
N PRO A 56 2.91 16.04 3.45
CA PRO A 56 4.19 15.79 2.76
C PRO A 56 4.38 14.33 2.33
N LYS A 57 3.76 13.38 3.03
CA LYS A 57 3.76 11.95 2.69
C LYS A 57 2.53 11.57 1.84
N ALA A 58 2.27 12.32 0.77
CA ALA A 58 1.28 11.88 -0.21
C ALA A 58 1.72 10.56 -0.87
N PHE A 59 0.80 9.62 -1.03
CA PHE A 59 1.04 8.33 -1.67
C PHE A 59 1.17 8.48 -3.19
N VAL A 60 2.14 7.79 -3.81
CA VAL A 60 2.42 7.95 -5.24
C VAL A 60 1.24 7.54 -6.13
N LYS A 61 0.45 6.54 -5.72
CA LYS A 61 -0.75 6.11 -6.43
C LYS A 61 -1.83 7.18 -6.50
N ASP A 62 -2.01 7.96 -5.43
CA ASP A 62 -3.00 9.04 -5.40
C ASP A 62 -2.56 10.20 -6.30
N ILE A 63 -1.26 10.46 -6.38
CA ILE A 63 -0.68 11.43 -7.32
C ILE A 63 -0.85 10.97 -8.77
N PHE A 64 -0.68 9.68 -9.03
CA PHE A 64 -0.88 9.11 -10.37
C PHE A 64 -2.35 9.22 -10.81
N ILE A 65 -3.31 8.98 -9.91
CA ILE A 65 -4.74 9.23 -10.18
C ILE A 65 -4.97 10.71 -10.55
N ALA A 66 -4.46 11.64 -9.75
CA ALA A 66 -4.59 13.08 -10.03
C ALA A 66 -3.97 13.47 -11.38
N THR A 67 -2.85 12.83 -11.74
CA THR A 67 -2.19 12.98 -13.05
C THR A 67 -3.10 12.55 -14.20
N GLN A 68 -3.73 11.38 -14.10
CA GLN A 68 -4.67 10.90 -15.12
C GLN A 68 -5.87 11.85 -15.27
N ILE A 69 -6.39 12.38 -14.16
CA ILE A 69 -7.50 13.36 -14.19
C ILE A 69 -7.06 14.67 -14.85
N ALA A 70 -5.82 15.13 -14.64
CA ALA A 70 -5.29 16.33 -15.30
C ALA A 70 -5.23 16.14 -16.82
N CYS A 71 -4.83 14.95 -17.29
CA CYS A 71 -4.85 14.60 -18.71
C CYS A 71 -6.28 14.62 -19.29
N LEU A 72 -7.27 14.09 -18.57
CA LEU A 72 -8.69 14.14 -18.99
C LEU A 72 -9.22 15.57 -19.13
N GLN A 73 -8.60 16.55 -18.45
CA GLN A 73 -8.97 17.96 -18.53
C GLN A 73 -8.09 18.77 -19.48
N ASN A 74 -7.12 18.13 -20.15
CA ASN A 74 -6.09 18.81 -20.90
C ASN A 74 -5.41 19.94 -20.10
N ASP A 75 -5.23 19.74 -18.79
CA ASP A 75 -4.61 20.70 -17.88
C ASP A 75 -3.10 20.41 -17.76
N SER A 76 -2.33 20.96 -18.72
CA SER A 76 -0.87 20.79 -18.75
C SER A 76 -0.14 21.34 -17.51
N ALA A 77 -0.73 22.32 -16.81
CA ALA A 77 -0.13 22.90 -15.62
C ALA A 77 -0.25 21.93 -14.43
N MET A 78 -1.46 21.40 -14.21
CA MET A 78 -1.69 20.37 -13.19
C MET A 78 -0.97 19.06 -13.53
N LEU A 79 -0.91 18.68 -14.80
CA LEU A 79 -0.11 17.54 -15.25
C LEU A 79 1.36 17.68 -14.83
N SER A 80 1.98 18.82 -15.15
CA SER A 80 3.37 19.11 -14.79
C SER A 80 3.56 19.08 -13.27
N PHE A 81 2.64 19.67 -12.52
CA PHE A 81 2.69 19.67 -11.05
C PHE A 81 2.65 18.25 -10.48
N PHE A 82 1.63 17.45 -10.83
CA PHE A 82 1.47 16.11 -10.26
C PHE A 82 2.59 15.16 -10.69
N LEU A 83 3.05 15.23 -11.94
CA LEU A 83 4.19 14.41 -12.36
C LEU A 83 5.47 14.79 -11.61
N ASN A 84 5.73 16.08 -11.40
CA ASN A 84 6.92 16.51 -10.64
C ASN A 84 6.87 16.01 -9.19
N GLU A 85 5.70 16.02 -8.54
CA GLU A 85 5.52 15.45 -7.21
C GLU A 85 5.63 13.92 -7.22
N GLY A 86 5.06 13.26 -8.22
CA GLY A 86 5.14 11.80 -8.40
C GLY A 86 6.59 11.32 -8.59
N PHE A 87 7.39 12.03 -9.41
CA PHE A 87 8.78 11.67 -9.66
C PHE A 87 9.65 11.75 -8.42
N LYS A 88 9.42 12.76 -7.54
CA LYS A 88 10.10 12.85 -6.24
C LYS A 88 9.73 11.71 -5.29
N LYS A 89 8.63 11.01 -5.56
CA LYS A 89 8.10 9.89 -4.79
C LYS A 89 8.27 8.53 -5.49
N GLY A 90 9.05 8.51 -6.57
CA GLY A 90 9.47 7.27 -7.23
C GLY A 90 8.61 6.84 -8.40
N LEU A 91 7.62 7.62 -8.84
CA LEU A 91 6.84 7.31 -10.04
C LEU A 91 7.78 7.08 -11.25
N PRO A 92 7.83 5.87 -11.83
CA PRO A 92 8.74 5.60 -12.94
C PRO A 92 8.24 6.22 -14.24
N TRP A 93 9.15 6.67 -15.09
CA TRP A 93 8.81 7.24 -16.40
C TRP A 93 8.06 6.24 -17.29
N ARG A 94 8.40 4.95 -17.19
CA ARG A 94 7.71 3.87 -17.91
C ARG A 94 6.20 3.84 -17.64
N MET A 95 5.76 4.18 -16.43
CA MET A 95 4.31 4.26 -16.13
C MET A 95 3.64 5.44 -16.83
N VAL A 96 4.33 6.58 -16.93
CA VAL A 96 3.86 7.76 -17.68
C VAL A 96 3.73 7.44 -19.18
N GLU A 97 4.68 6.68 -19.74
CA GLU A 97 4.67 6.31 -21.16
C GLU A 97 3.66 5.21 -21.51
N ASN A 98 3.42 4.26 -20.60
CA ASN A 98 2.56 3.11 -20.86
C ASN A 98 1.09 3.36 -20.53
N ASP A 99 0.77 4.35 -19.71
CA ASP A 99 -0.61 4.75 -19.47
C ASP A 99 -1.21 5.37 -20.74
N SER A 100 -2.32 4.81 -21.22
CA SER A 100 -2.91 5.21 -22.50
C SER A 100 -3.45 6.64 -22.48
N ASN A 101 -4.02 7.08 -21.36
CA ASN A 101 -4.57 8.42 -21.20
C ASN A 101 -3.45 9.47 -21.13
N ILE A 102 -2.45 9.24 -20.27
CA ILE A 102 -1.30 10.15 -20.12
C ILE A 102 -0.50 10.21 -21.43
N SER A 103 -0.11 9.08 -22.00
CA SER A 103 0.70 9.05 -23.23
C SER A 103 0.00 9.68 -24.43
N THR A 104 -1.33 9.54 -24.53
CA THR A 104 -2.12 10.19 -25.58
C THR A 104 -2.12 11.70 -25.44
N TYR A 105 -2.30 12.22 -24.23
CA TYR A 105 -2.28 13.66 -23.99
C TYR A 105 -0.86 14.24 -24.19
N LEU A 106 0.19 13.54 -23.73
CA LEU A 106 1.58 13.96 -23.94
C LEU A 106 1.94 14.12 -25.43
N LYS A 107 1.42 13.27 -26.32
CA LYS A 107 1.64 13.39 -27.78
C LYS A 107 1.07 14.66 -28.39
N GLN A 108 0.10 15.30 -27.73
CA GLN A 108 -0.52 16.54 -28.17
C GLN A 108 0.23 17.79 -27.70
N LEU A 109 1.15 17.64 -26.74
CA LEU A 109 1.90 18.74 -26.16
C LEU A 109 3.17 19.07 -26.96
N PRO A 110 3.68 20.32 -26.88
CA PRO A 110 4.92 20.71 -27.56
C PRO A 110 6.11 19.87 -27.11
N LYS A 111 7.06 19.60 -28.02
CA LYS A 111 8.27 18.82 -27.72
C LYS A 111 9.07 19.40 -26.56
N GLU A 112 9.10 20.72 -26.45
CA GLU A 112 9.78 21.45 -25.38
C GLU A 112 9.16 21.16 -24.00
N PHE A 113 7.84 20.94 -23.94
CA PHE A 113 7.17 20.52 -22.71
C PHE A 113 7.66 19.14 -22.28
N ILE A 114 7.72 18.19 -23.23
CA ILE A 114 8.19 16.83 -22.96
C ILE A 114 9.66 16.80 -22.50
N ILE A 115 10.51 17.63 -23.09
CA ILE A 115 11.92 17.78 -22.67
C ILE A 115 12.01 18.26 -21.21
N ARG A 116 11.24 19.31 -20.84
CA ARG A 116 11.22 19.81 -19.46
C ARG A 116 10.70 18.76 -18.48
N LEU A 117 9.71 17.98 -18.89
CA LEU A 117 9.14 16.93 -18.07
C LEU A 117 10.14 15.78 -17.84
N LYS A 118 10.88 15.36 -18.87
CA LYS A 118 11.97 14.37 -18.73
C LYS A 118 13.09 14.86 -17.82
N ASN A 119 13.48 16.13 -17.92
CA ASN A 119 14.45 16.72 -16.99
C ASN A 119 13.94 16.70 -15.55
N SER A 120 12.65 16.98 -15.36
CA SER A 120 12.02 16.92 -14.04
C SER A 120 11.94 15.50 -13.50
N PHE A 121 11.74 14.49 -14.36
CA PHE A 121 11.87 13.08 -14.00
C PHE A 121 13.27 12.75 -13.48
N PHE A 122 14.35 13.10 -14.20
CA PHE A 122 15.71 12.81 -13.73
C PHE A 122 16.04 13.49 -12.39
N ASN A 123 15.59 14.74 -12.21
CA ASN A 123 15.76 15.47 -10.96
C ASN A 123 14.95 14.82 -9.82
N GLY A 124 13.68 14.52 -10.06
CA GLY A 124 12.79 13.85 -9.11
C GLY A 124 13.32 12.47 -8.72
N ARG A 125 13.86 11.72 -9.68
CA ARG A 125 14.48 10.42 -9.47
C ARG A 125 15.71 10.50 -8.56
N THR A 126 16.58 11.48 -8.80
CA THR A 126 17.74 11.75 -7.95
C THR A 126 17.30 12.06 -6.52
N PHE A 127 16.27 12.92 -6.37
CA PHE A 127 15.69 13.25 -5.08
C PHE A 127 15.08 12.01 -4.40
N TYR A 128 14.30 11.21 -5.11
CA TYR A 128 13.68 10.00 -4.57
C TYR A 128 14.74 9.03 -4.02
N LEU A 129 15.76 8.73 -4.82
CA LEU A 129 16.83 7.80 -4.43
C LEU A 129 17.64 8.28 -3.22
N SER A 130 17.80 9.60 -3.05
CA SER A 130 18.48 10.16 -1.88
C SER A 130 17.61 10.19 -0.62
N ASN A 131 16.29 9.99 -0.74
CA ASN A 131 15.34 10.11 0.36
C ASN A 131 14.78 8.76 0.84
N ILE A 132 15.11 7.64 0.19
CA ILE A 132 14.73 6.31 0.65
C ILE A 132 15.94 5.55 1.23
N ASN A 133 15.67 4.62 2.15
CA ASN A 133 16.68 3.74 2.71
C ASN A 133 16.90 2.53 1.78
N LEU A 134 17.79 2.70 0.80
CA LEU A 134 18.12 1.66 -0.18
C LEU A 134 18.67 0.38 0.48
N SER A 135 19.49 0.50 1.53
CA SER A 135 20.01 -0.67 2.24
C SER A 135 18.90 -1.49 2.88
N LEU A 136 17.93 -0.82 3.51
CA LEU A 136 16.76 -1.48 4.09
C LEU A 136 15.86 -2.06 2.98
N ARG A 137 15.66 -1.33 1.88
CA ARG A 137 14.93 -1.82 0.71
C ARG A 137 15.51 -3.15 0.22
N TYR A 138 16.82 -3.23 -0.02
CA TYR A 138 17.45 -4.46 -0.48
C TYR A 138 17.30 -5.61 0.52
N LYS A 139 17.38 -5.33 1.82
CA LYS A 139 17.09 -6.34 2.86
C LYS A 139 15.66 -6.89 2.71
N ILE A 140 14.67 -6.01 2.57
CA ILE A 140 13.26 -6.38 2.40
C ILE A 140 13.04 -7.19 1.11
N LEU A 141 13.64 -6.77 0.00
CA LEU A 141 13.53 -7.50 -1.27
C LEU A 141 14.16 -8.89 -1.20
N ILE A 142 15.33 -9.04 -0.56
CA ILE A 142 15.97 -10.34 -0.36
C ILE A 142 15.07 -11.24 0.51
N MET A 143 14.52 -10.70 1.60
CA MET A 143 13.57 -11.45 2.45
C MET A 143 12.37 -11.95 1.64
N SER A 144 11.80 -11.09 0.79
CA SER A 144 10.65 -11.40 -0.09
C SER A 144 10.99 -12.44 -1.16
N GLN A 145 12.17 -12.35 -1.79
CA GLN A 145 12.63 -13.35 -2.77
C GLN A 145 12.87 -14.70 -2.14
N ILE A 146 13.49 -14.73 -0.95
CA ILE A 146 13.64 -15.97 -0.18
C ILE A 146 12.26 -16.53 0.10
N ASP A 147 11.33 -15.72 0.58
CA ASP A 147 9.95 -16.15 0.87
C ASP A 147 9.26 -16.81 -0.35
N GLN A 148 9.28 -16.14 -1.50
CA GLN A 148 8.66 -16.61 -2.75
C GLN A 148 9.31 -17.89 -3.29
N LEU A 149 10.64 -17.98 -3.26
CA LEU A 149 11.36 -19.16 -3.74
C LEU A 149 10.82 -20.44 -3.06
N TYR A 150 10.50 -20.38 -1.77
CA TYR A 150 9.97 -21.54 -1.04
C TYR A 150 8.50 -21.87 -1.33
N HIS A 151 7.72 -20.86 -1.72
CA HIS A 151 6.36 -21.04 -2.22
C HIS A 151 6.35 -21.74 -3.59
N GLU A 152 7.24 -21.34 -4.50
CA GLU A 152 7.27 -21.81 -5.89
C GLU A 152 7.96 -23.16 -6.11
N PHE A 153 8.58 -23.79 -5.09
CA PHE A 153 9.18 -25.12 -5.26
C PHE A 153 8.15 -26.16 -5.76
N PRO A 154 8.46 -26.94 -6.79
CA PRO A 154 7.54 -27.96 -7.30
C PRO A 154 7.18 -28.98 -6.21
N ARG A 155 5.90 -29.33 -6.08
CA ARG A 155 5.41 -30.32 -5.10
C ARG A 155 5.92 -31.74 -5.37
N ASP A 156 6.36 -32.01 -6.60
CA ASP A 156 6.77 -33.34 -7.07
C ASP A 156 8.24 -33.69 -6.83
N ILE A 157 9.02 -32.81 -6.21
CA ILE A 157 10.41 -33.14 -5.90
C ILE A 157 10.43 -34.07 -4.68
N SER A 158 10.76 -35.34 -4.92
CA SER A 158 10.94 -36.45 -4.00
C SER A 158 12.13 -36.29 -3.03
N ILE A 159 12.34 -35.09 -2.50
CA ILE A 159 13.33 -34.83 -1.46
C ILE A 159 12.64 -34.93 -0.10
N PRO A 160 13.12 -35.78 0.83
CA PRO A 160 12.58 -35.91 2.18
C PRO A 160 13.06 -34.76 3.09
N ILE A 161 13.17 -33.56 2.55
CA ILE A 161 13.22 -32.36 3.38
C ILE A 161 11.81 -32.20 3.89
N ASN A 162 11.66 -32.11 5.20
CA ASN A 162 10.42 -31.70 5.83
C ASN A 162 10.17 -30.24 5.41
N ARG A 163 9.65 -30.05 4.18
CA ARG A 163 9.47 -28.76 3.49
C ARG A 163 8.72 -27.79 4.38
N ASP A 164 7.78 -28.32 5.15
CA ASP A 164 7.01 -27.63 6.16
C ASP A 164 7.89 -27.01 7.25
N SER A 165 8.96 -27.68 7.69
CA SER A 165 9.86 -27.15 8.73
C SER A 165 10.81 -26.07 8.21
N LEU A 166 11.33 -26.21 6.98
CA LEU A 166 12.25 -25.22 6.40
C LEU A 166 11.49 -23.96 6.00
N TYR A 167 10.33 -24.12 5.37
CA TYR A 167 9.44 -23.02 5.04
C TYR A 167 8.97 -22.30 6.30
N ALA A 168 8.50 -23.02 7.33
CA ALA A 168 8.13 -22.40 8.60
C ALA A 168 9.31 -21.66 9.27
N THR A 169 10.53 -22.22 9.21
CA THR A 169 11.73 -21.55 9.74
C THR A 169 12.01 -20.23 9.01
N ILE A 170 11.83 -20.19 7.69
CA ILE A 170 12.03 -19.00 6.88
C ILE A 170 10.95 -17.95 7.16
N LEU A 171 9.69 -18.38 7.24
CA LEU A 171 8.58 -17.50 7.61
C LEU A 171 8.78 -16.88 9.00
N ASP A 172 9.22 -17.68 9.98
CA ASP A 172 9.52 -17.20 11.33
C ASP A 172 10.72 -16.25 11.33
N ALA A 173 11.80 -16.56 10.60
CA ALA A 173 12.98 -15.69 10.50
C ALA A 173 12.68 -14.37 9.77
N ASN A 174 11.86 -14.43 8.70
CA ASN A 174 11.35 -13.25 8.01
C ASN A 174 10.45 -12.43 8.94
N MET A 175 9.61 -13.10 9.74
CA MET A 175 8.76 -12.44 10.72
C MET A 175 9.57 -11.70 11.79
N ASP A 176 10.53 -12.38 12.43
CA ASP A 176 11.41 -11.75 13.41
C ASP A 176 12.18 -10.56 12.79
N SER A 177 12.60 -10.71 11.54
CA SER A 177 13.29 -9.65 10.80
C SER A 177 12.39 -8.45 10.52
N ILE A 178 11.14 -8.65 10.05
CA ILE A 178 10.22 -7.55 9.76
C ILE A 178 9.73 -6.88 11.06
N MET A 179 9.51 -7.64 12.13
CA MET A 179 9.22 -7.08 13.45
C MET A 179 10.34 -6.14 13.90
N ASN A 180 11.59 -6.62 13.85
CA ASN A 180 12.74 -5.81 14.23
C ASN A 180 12.86 -4.54 13.38
N VAL A 181 12.60 -4.64 12.07
CA VAL A 181 12.56 -3.46 11.19
C VAL A 181 11.48 -2.48 11.65
N ILE A 182 10.27 -2.95 11.90
CA ILE A 182 9.14 -2.10 12.31
C ILE A 182 9.39 -1.44 13.67
N TYR A 183 9.99 -2.16 14.62
CA TYR A 183 10.34 -1.60 15.93
C TYR A 183 11.45 -0.55 15.84
N LEU A 184 12.43 -0.72 14.95
CA LEU A 184 13.59 0.17 14.85
C LEU A 184 13.34 1.39 13.96
N TYR A 185 12.63 1.19 12.84
CA TYR A 185 12.51 2.20 11.78
C TYR A 185 11.06 2.64 11.51
N GLY A 186 10.07 1.98 12.11
CA GLY A 186 8.68 2.07 11.68
C GLY A 186 8.37 1.15 10.49
N TYR A 187 7.12 1.16 10.04
CA TYR A 187 6.70 0.32 8.94
C TYR A 187 7.45 0.67 7.64
N PRO A 188 8.09 -0.31 6.97
CA PRO A 188 8.86 -0.07 5.76
C PRO A 188 7.94 0.02 4.54
N GLY A 189 7.14 1.09 4.48
CA GLY A 189 6.28 1.43 3.35
C GLY A 189 6.96 2.32 2.30
N GLU A 190 6.17 2.87 1.39
CA GLU A 190 6.68 3.60 0.22
C GLU A 190 7.56 4.82 0.57
N HIS A 191 7.33 5.46 1.72
CA HIS A 191 8.12 6.63 2.12
C HIS A 191 9.46 6.29 2.75
N LEU A 192 9.63 5.08 3.30
CA LEU A 192 10.89 4.66 3.93
C LEU A 192 11.78 3.91 2.94
N ILE A 193 11.22 2.97 2.19
CA ILE A 193 11.99 2.09 1.31
C ILE A 193 11.61 2.21 -0.16
N GLY A 194 10.62 3.04 -0.50
CA GLY A 194 10.15 3.20 -1.87
C GLY A 194 9.08 2.20 -2.30
N ILE A 195 8.44 2.46 -3.44
CA ILE A 195 7.50 1.55 -4.12
C ILE A 195 8.23 0.45 -4.91
N ASN A 196 7.56 -0.64 -5.26
CA ASN A 196 8.09 -1.65 -6.19
C ASN A 196 8.46 -1.01 -7.53
N ASN A 197 9.66 -1.26 -8.03
CA ASN A 197 10.07 -0.71 -9.32
C ASN A 197 11.00 -1.69 -10.01
N SER A 198 10.56 -2.23 -11.15
CA SER A 198 11.35 -3.17 -11.95
C SER A 198 12.73 -2.61 -12.34
N GLU A 199 12.86 -1.29 -12.52
CA GLU A 199 14.14 -0.64 -12.84
C GLU A 199 15.11 -0.67 -11.64
N ASP A 200 14.58 -0.57 -10.43
CA ASP A 200 15.36 -0.46 -9.20
C ASP A 200 15.68 -1.83 -8.62
N ASP A 201 14.71 -2.73 -8.73
CA ASP A 201 14.73 -4.05 -8.12
C ASP A 201 15.45 -5.07 -8.99
N LYS A 202 15.78 -4.69 -10.25
CA LYS A 202 16.42 -5.54 -11.27
C LYS A 202 15.74 -6.90 -11.41
N ALA A 203 14.43 -6.92 -11.20
CA ALA A 203 13.63 -8.12 -11.18
C ALA A 203 12.50 -7.98 -12.20
N ASP A 204 12.42 -8.93 -13.13
CA ASP A 204 11.34 -9.05 -14.11
C ASP A 204 10.03 -9.58 -13.49
N CYS A 205 9.96 -9.67 -12.16
CA CYS A 205 8.87 -10.33 -11.43
C CYS A 205 7.55 -9.54 -11.39
N PHE A 206 7.51 -8.32 -11.93
CA PHE A 206 6.28 -7.52 -12.04
C PHE A 206 5.94 -7.24 -13.50
N PRO A 207 5.46 -8.24 -14.26
CA PRO A 207 5.09 -8.05 -15.67
C PRO A 207 3.97 -7.02 -15.84
N ASN A 208 3.18 -6.80 -14.79
CA ASN A 208 2.05 -5.88 -14.79
C ASN A 208 2.46 -4.53 -14.17
N TYR A 209 2.37 -3.45 -14.96
CA TYR A 209 2.66 -2.09 -14.52
C TYR A 209 1.83 -1.65 -13.29
N GLU A 210 0.69 -2.28 -13.05
CA GLU A 210 -0.19 -2.06 -11.90
C GLU A 210 0.46 -2.46 -10.56
N GLN A 211 1.43 -3.38 -10.60
CA GLN A 211 2.19 -3.84 -9.44
C GLN A 211 3.40 -2.94 -9.12
N GLN A 212 3.60 -1.84 -9.85
CA GLN A 212 4.70 -0.91 -9.63
C GLN A 212 4.35 0.23 -8.67
N LEU A 213 3.07 0.43 -8.31
CA LEU A 213 2.67 1.41 -7.27
C LEU A 213 2.23 0.74 -5.97
N VAL A 214 2.70 -0.48 -5.72
CA VAL A 214 2.49 -1.20 -4.47
C VAL A 214 3.80 -1.33 -3.70
N GLU A 215 3.66 -1.48 -2.39
CA GLU A 215 4.79 -1.67 -1.50
C GLU A 215 5.32 -3.13 -1.57
N PRO A 216 6.63 -3.36 -1.35
CA PRO A 216 7.20 -4.71 -1.31
C PRO A 216 6.86 -5.48 -0.02
N THR A 217 6.43 -4.77 1.02
CA THR A 217 6.30 -5.27 2.41
C THR A 217 5.08 -6.16 2.70
N PRO A 218 3.89 -5.98 2.09
CA PRO A 218 2.69 -6.72 2.51
C PRO A 218 2.79 -8.25 2.40
N ILE A 219 3.69 -8.76 1.55
CA ILE A 219 3.91 -10.20 1.35
C ILE A 219 4.16 -10.98 2.63
N PHE A 220 4.91 -10.42 3.59
CA PHE A 220 5.24 -11.10 4.85
C PHE A 220 4.01 -11.31 5.73
N PHE A 221 3.01 -10.45 5.59
CA PHE A 221 1.77 -10.53 6.36
C PHE A 221 0.78 -11.53 5.76
N TYR A 222 0.93 -11.88 4.49
CA TYR A 222 0.11 -12.90 3.84
C TYR A 222 0.60 -14.30 4.14
N HIS A 223 1.92 -14.48 4.20
CA HIS A 223 2.52 -15.80 4.38
C HIS A 223 2.74 -16.15 5.86
N ASN A 224 2.61 -15.19 6.78
CA ASN A 224 2.67 -15.44 8.23
C ASN A 224 1.39 -14.99 8.93
N GLU A 225 0.62 -15.98 9.37
CA GLU A 225 -0.70 -15.82 10.02
C GLU A 225 -0.66 -15.06 11.36
N CYS A 226 0.47 -15.09 12.09
CA CYS A 226 0.61 -14.33 13.34
C CYS A 226 1.10 -12.90 13.11
N ALA A 227 1.58 -12.55 11.91
CA ALA A 227 2.34 -11.33 11.68
C ALA A 227 1.54 -10.07 12.02
N PHE A 228 0.34 -9.98 11.44
CA PHE A 228 -0.56 -8.87 11.67
C PHE A 228 -0.94 -8.76 13.15
N GLN A 229 -1.28 -9.89 13.80
CA GLN A 229 -1.73 -9.88 15.19
C GLN A 229 -0.66 -9.32 16.14
N GLN A 230 0.60 -9.70 15.92
CA GLN A 230 1.75 -9.24 16.72
C GLN A 230 2.11 -7.77 16.48
N LEU A 231 1.75 -7.22 15.33
CA LEU A 231 2.12 -5.86 14.91
C LEU A 231 0.92 -4.91 14.75
N SER A 232 -0.30 -5.35 15.07
CA SER A 232 -1.55 -4.64 14.76
C SER A 232 -1.55 -3.20 15.27
N LYS A 233 -0.99 -2.97 16.46
CA LYS A 233 -0.81 -1.63 17.05
C LYS A 233 0.15 -0.77 16.22
N GLN A 234 1.32 -1.31 15.88
CA GLN A 234 2.37 -0.62 15.13
C GLN A 234 1.88 -0.29 13.73
N LEU A 235 1.24 -1.24 13.05
CA LEU A 235 0.65 -1.06 11.73
C LEU A 235 -0.45 0.02 11.75
N TYR A 236 -1.30 0.05 12.79
CA TYR A 236 -2.29 1.11 12.94
C TYR A 236 -1.63 2.48 13.16
N GLN A 237 -0.56 2.55 13.96
CA GLN A 237 0.22 3.79 14.10
C GLN A 237 0.84 4.22 12.77
N SER A 238 1.26 3.27 11.93
CA SER A 238 1.78 3.56 10.58
C SER A 238 0.72 4.12 9.64
N ILE A 239 -0.56 3.77 9.80
CA ILE A 239 -1.65 4.48 9.11
C ILE A 239 -1.71 5.94 9.58
N LEU A 240 -1.69 6.17 10.89
CA LEU A 240 -1.80 7.51 11.47
C LEU A 240 -0.63 8.43 11.05
N SER A 241 0.57 7.87 10.88
CA SER A 241 1.78 8.60 10.45
C SER A 241 1.95 8.70 8.93
N GLY A 242 1.04 8.10 8.16
CA GLY A 242 1.08 8.08 6.70
C GLY A 242 2.10 7.12 6.11
N ASP A 243 2.62 6.18 6.88
CA ASP A 243 3.62 5.21 6.43
C ASP A 243 3.00 3.91 5.89
N LEU A 244 1.73 3.64 6.19
CA LEU A 244 0.99 2.46 5.70
C LEU A 244 -0.37 2.88 5.13
N HIS A 245 -0.69 2.43 3.92
CA HIS A 245 -1.99 2.72 3.35
C HIS A 245 -3.11 1.90 4.02
N PRO A 246 -4.28 2.49 4.35
CA PRO A 246 -5.37 1.79 5.04
C PRO A 246 -5.87 0.53 4.35
N ARG A 247 -5.93 0.53 3.01
CA ARG A 247 -6.32 -0.67 2.24
C ARG A 247 -5.33 -1.83 2.42
N GLU A 248 -4.04 -1.54 2.51
CA GLU A 248 -3.02 -2.58 2.76
C GLU A 248 -3.15 -3.10 4.20
N TYR A 249 -3.37 -2.23 5.18
CA TYR A 249 -3.68 -2.64 6.55
C TYR A 249 -4.91 -3.57 6.61
N ALA A 250 -6.01 -3.19 5.94
CA ALA A 250 -7.23 -3.98 5.91
C ALA A 250 -7.01 -5.35 5.23
N LEU A 251 -6.22 -5.37 4.15
CA LEU A 251 -5.85 -6.60 3.47
C LEU A 251 -4.99 -7.51 4.36
N MET A 252 -3.96 -6.98 5.02
CA MET A 252 -3.14 -7.73 5.98
C MET A 252 -3.99 -8.29 7.14
N TYR A 253 -4.94 -7.49 7.64
CA TYR A 253 -5.91 -7.93 8.65
C TYR A 253 -6.70 -9.12 8.14
N GLU A 254 -7.37 -8.98 6.99
CA GLU A 254 -8.24 -9.99 6.41
C GLU A 254 -7.50 -11.31 6.14
N TRP A 255 -6.31 -11.25 5.55
CA TRP A 255 -5.46 -12.40 5.29
C TRP A 255 -5.08 -13.14 6.57
N SER A 256 -4.66 -12.40 7.61
CA SER A 256 -4.32 -13.02 8.89
C SER A 256 -5.48 -13.84 9.45
N PHE A 257 -6.72 -13.37 9.28
CA PHE A 257 -7.91 -14.06 9.75
C PHE A 257 -8.37 -15.21 8.85
N ASN A 258 -8.24 -15.08 7.54
CA ASN A 258 -8.57 -16.15 6.60
C ASN A 258 -7.67 -17.38 6.80
N GLU A 259 -6.37 -17.18 7.02
CA GLU A 259 -5.44 -18.27 7.34
C GLU A 259 -5.83 -19.01 8.64
N PHE A 260 -6.24 -18.29 9.69
CA PHE A 260 -6.76 -18.92 10.91
C PHE A 260 -8.03 -19.75 10.68
N ARG A 261 -8.88 -19.34 9.72
CA ARG A 261 -10.13 -20.03 9.39
C ARG A 261 -9.86 -21.35 8.68
N TYR A 262 -9.07 -21.34 7.61
CA TYR A 262 -8.82 -22.53 6.78
C TYR A 262 -8.19 -23.69 7.55
N LYS A 263 -7.45 -23.40 8.62
CA LYS A 263 -6.77 -24.43 9.41
C LYS A 263 -7.58 -24.94 10.61
N LYS A 264 -8.66 -24.25 11.01
CA LYS A 264 -9.63 -24.76 12.02
C LYS A 264 -10.78 -25.56 11.39
N ASP A 265 -11.05 -25.37 10.10
CA ASP A 265 -12.06 -26.14 9.39
C ASP A 265 -11.51 -27.53 9.03
N THR A 266 -11.67 -28.49 9.95
CA THR A 266 -11.27 -29.90 9.74
C THR A 266 -12.16 -30.63 8.73
N THR A 267 -13.23 -29.99 8.24
CA THR A 267 -14.22 -30.60 7.34
C THR A 267 -14.00 -30.23 5.87
N GLY A 268 -13.12 -29.25 5.61
CA GLY A 268 -12.91 -28.64 4.30
C GLY A 268 -14.06 -27.70 3.94
N THR A 269 -13.73 -26.52 3.42
CA THR A 269 -14.72 -25.54 3.00
C THR A 269 -14.96 -25.68 1.49
N GLU A 270 -16.21 -25.79 1.06
CA GLU A 270 -16.60 -25.63 -0.34
C GLU A 270 -16.94 -24.16 -0.60
N ILE A 271 -16.26 -23.55 -1.57
CA ILE A 271 -16.55 -22.19 -2.04
C ILE A 271 -16.94 -22.24 -3.51
N GLU A 272 -17.96 -21.51 -3.91
CA GLU A 272 -18.34 -21.35 -5.31
C GLU A 272 -17.66 -20.10 -5.87
N MET A 273 -16.82 -20.27 -6.90
CA MET A 273 -16.16 -19.18 -7.62
C MET A 273 -16.44 -19.36 -9.11
N ASP A 274 -17.01 -18.36 -9.77
CA ASP A 274 -17.35 -18.37 -11.20
C ASP A 274 -18.21 -19.57 -11.66
N GLY A 275 -19.09 -20.06 -10.77
CA GLY A 275 -19.96 -21.21 -11.03
C GLY A 275 -19.28 -22.58 -10.82
N GLU A 276 -18.04 -22.60 -10.35
CA GLU A 276 -17.32 -23.81 -9.97
C GLU A 276 -17.24 -23.94 -8.44
N ILE A 277 -17.56 -25.13 -7.92
CA ILE A 277 -17.40 -25.45 -6.50
C ILE A 277 -15.96 -25.93 -6.28
N ILE A 278 -15.18 -25.11 -5.59
CA ILE A 278 -13.80 -25.42 -5.17
C ILE A 278 -13.85 -25.94 -3.74
N ARG A 279 -13.39 -27.18 -3.53
CA ARG A 279 -13.25 -27.78 -2.20
C ARG A 279 -11.85 -27.55 -1.66
N ILE A 280 -11.73 -26.70 -0.64
CA ILE A 280 -10.47 -26.42 0.05
C ILE A 280 -10.30 -27.44 1.17
N MET A 281 -9.36 -28.37 1.00
CA MET A 281 -9.03 -29.37 2.01
C MET A 281 -8.08 -28.77 3.06
N PRO A 282 -8.24 -29.09 4.36
CA PRO A 282 -7.35 -28.59 5.40
C PRO A 282 -5.93 -29.12 5.22
N THR A 283 -4.93 -28.29 5.48
CA THR A 283 -3.53 -28.71 5.61
C THR A 283 -3.30 -29.22 7.04
N ASN A 284 -2.76 -30.43 7.19
CA ASN A 284 -2.44 -31.05 8.49
C ASN A 284 -1.22 -30.41 9.18
N ILE A 285 -0.95 -29.12 8.96
CA ILE A 285 0.22 -28.45 9.50
C ILE A 285 -0.08 -28.05 10.95
N PRO A 286 0.61 -28.60 11.96
CA PRO A 286 0.42 -28.19 13.35
C PRO A 286 0.91 -26.74 13.51
N ILE A 287 -0.04 -25.79 13.60
CA ILE A 287 0.27 -24.40 13.87
C ILE A 287 0.69 -24.28 15.33
N LYS A 288 1.85 -23.68 15.57
CA LYS A 288 2.21 -23.19 16.89
C LYS A 288 1.24 -22.06 17.26
N PRO A 289 0.41 -22.20 18.30
CA PRO A 289 -0.55 -21.15 18.67
C PRO A 289 0.21 -19.82 18.85
N CYS A 290 -0.26 -18.77 18.15
CA CYS A 290 0.32 -17.44 18.32
C CYS A 290 0.23 -17.10 19.81
N LYS A 291 1.38 -16.81 20.45
CA LYS A 291 1.46 -16.62 21.91
C LYS A 291 0.61 -15.45 22.44
N THR A 292 -0.05 -14.67 21.58
CA THR A 292 -0.63 -13.36 21.91
C THR A 292 -2.07 -13.12 21.38
N ILE A 293 -2.90 -14.15 21.22
CA ILE A 293 -4.36 -13.97 20.93
C ILE A 293 -5.13 -13.53 22.20
N GLN A 294 -4.64 -12.54 22.95
CA GLN A 294 -5.35 -11.95 24.09
C GLN A 294 -5.71 -10.47 23.88
N GLU A 295 -5.13 -9.77 22.89
CA GLU A 295 -5.27 -8.30 22.80
C GLU A 295 -6.36 -7.77 21.85
N THR A 296 -7.05 -8.64 21.09
CA THR A 296 -8.09 -8.22 20.13
C THR A 296 -9.33 -7.58 20.79
N GLU A 297 -9.57 -7.82 22.08
CA GLU A 297 -10.69 -7.22 22.84
C GLU A 297 -10.57 -5.69 22.99
N ARG A 298 -9.36 -5.11 22.93
CA ARG A 298 -9.14 -3.68 23.18
C ARG A 298 -9.52 -2.77 22.00
N TYR A 299 -9.53 -3.31 20.77
CA TYR A 299 -9.79 -2.53 19.55
C TYR A 299 -11.28 -2.51 19.16
N GLY A 300 -12.16 -3.17 19.93
CA GLY A 300 -13.59 -3.26 19.62
C GLY A 300 -13.88 -4.01 18.31
N ILE A 301 -12.91 -4.81 17.85
CA ILE A 301 -13.08 -5.72 16.72
C ILE A 301 -13.70 -6.99 17.30
N ASP A 302 -15.00 -7.14 17.09
CA ASP A 302 -15.82 -8.21 17.65
C ASP A 302 -15.25 -9.62 17.34
N LYS A 303 -15.40 -10.56 18.28
CA LYS A 303 -15.14 -12.00 18.08
C LYS A 303 -16.11 -12.64 17.08
N SER A 304 -16.89 -11.85 16.33
CA SER A 304 -17.87 -12.25 15.33
C SER A 304 -17.28 -12.96 14.10
N ILE A 305 -16.02 -13.36 14.11
CA ILE A 305 -15.46 -14.21 13.07
C ILE A 305 -16.05 -15.63 13.15
N GLN A 306 -16.64 -16.01 14.29
CA GLN A 306 -17.51 -17.20 14.36
C GLN A 306 -18.83 -17.05 13.58
N SER A 307 -19.22 -15.85 13.10
CA SER A 307 -20.51 -15.61 12.41
C SER A 307 -20.41 -15.30 10.91
N PHE A 308 -19.23 -15.39 10.28
CA PHE A 308 -19.12 -15.29 8.81
C PHE A 308 -19.59 -16.55 8.07
N ASN A 309 -20.01 -17.58 8.82
CA ASN A 309 -20.86 -18.63 8.29
C ASN A 309 -22.32 -18.22 8.52
N ASN A 310 -22.96 -17.72 7.46
CA ASN A 310 -24.41 -17.49 7.30
C ASN A 310 -25.01 -16.14 7.72
N ALA A 311 -24.25 -15.19 8.29
CA ALA A 311 -24.77 -13.84 8.47
C ALA A 311 -24.69 -13.05 7.15
N PRO A 312 -25.78 -12.41 6.68
CA PRO A 312 -25.73 -11.58 5.47
C PRO A 312 -24.69 -10.46 5.65
N VAL A 313 -23.89 -10.26 4.61
CA VAL A 313 -22.91 -9.17 4.52
C VAL A 313 -23.64 -7.84 4.80
N ASN A 314 -23.31 -7.20 5.93
CA ASN A 314 -23.91 -5.93 6.31
C ASN A 314 -23.04 -4.78 5.81
N ASP A 315 -23.36 -4.27 4.62
CA ASP A 315 -22.66 -3.15 3.99
C ASP A 315 -22.56 -1.91 4.91
N ASN A 316 -23.56 -1.66 5.77
CA ASN A 316 -23.50 -0.53 6.72
C ASN A 316 -22.41 -0.73 7.77
N LYS A 317 -22.27 -1.96 8.30
CA LYS A 317 -21.20 -2.28 9.23
C LYS A 317 -19.83 -2.18 8.55
N ILE A 318 -19.69 -2.73 7.35
CA ILE A 318 -18.44 -2.68 6.59
C ILE A 318 -18.05 -1.23 6.28
N ASN A 319 -19.00 -0.41 5.82
CA ASN A 319 -18.74 1.00 5.55
C ASN A 319 -18.39 1.77 6.82
N ALA A 320 -19.03 1.47 7.96
CA ALA A 320 -18.69 2.08 9.25
C ALA A 320 -17.26 1.72 9.68
N ASP A 321 -16.86 0.46 9.52
CA ASP A 321 -15.51 -0.01 9.87
C ASP A 321 -14.45 0.57 8.91
N ARG A 322 -14.73 0.63 7.60
CA ARG A 322 -13.87 1.28 6.59
C ARG A 322 -13.66 2.77 6.87
N ALA A 323 -14.72 3.49 7.27
CA ALA A 323 -14.64 4.91 7.58
C ALA A 323 -13.73 5.23 8.78
N LYS A 324 -13.58 4.30 9.75
CA LYS A 324 -12.70 4.48 10.91
C LYS A 324 -11.23 4.62 10.52
N ILE A 325 -10.82 3.94 9.45
CA ILE A 325 -9.43 3.92 8.97
C ILE A 325 -9.24 4.70 7.67
N GLY A 326 -10.24 5.46 7.22
CA GLY A 326 -10.12 6.31 6.03
C GLY A 326 -10.22 5.55 4.70
N ILE A 327 -10.95 4.44 4.66
CA ILE A 327 -11.26 3.74 3.41
C ILE A 327 -12.65 4.19 2.91
N ALA A 328 -12.78 4.37 1.59
CA ALA A 328 -14.03 4.74 0.93
C ALA A 328 -15.14 3.70 1.12
N SER A 329 -16.40 4.06 0.89
CA SER A 329 -17.51 3.09 0.97
C SER A 329 -17.47 2.06 -0.17
N ILE A 330 -18.16 0.93 0.00
CA ILE A 330 -18.33 -0.08 -1.04
C ILE A 330 -18.96 0.53 -2.31
N SER A 331 -19.98 1.38 -2.15
CA SER A 331 -20.62 2.05 -3.29
C SER A 331 -19.68 3.00 -4.02
N HIS A 332 -18.79 3.69 -3.29
CA HIS A 332 -17.76 4.53 -3.89
C HIS A 332 -16.81 3.71 -4.74
N ASP A 333 -16.36 2.56 -4.22
CA ASP A 333 -15.45 1.67 -4.96
C ASP A 333 -16.11 1.08 -6.22
N ARG A 334 -17.38 0.68 -6.15
CA ARG A 334 -18.14 0.25 -7.33
C ARG A 334 -18.19 1.34 -8.40
N LEU A 335 -18.48 2.59 -8.00
CA LEU A 335 -18.48 3.73 -8.92
C LEU A 335 -17.09 4.00 -9.53
N LYS A 336 -16.01 3.80 -8.77
CA LYS A 336 -14.65 3.92 -9.31
C LYS A 336 -14.43 2.93 -10.46
N LYS A 337 -14.86 1.67 -10.34
CA LYS A 337 -14.73 0.67 -11.43
C LYS A 337 -15.46 1.09 -12.70
N ASP A 338 -16.68 1.63 -12.55
CA ASP A 338 -17.44 2.15 -13.69
C ASP A 338 -16.72 3.31 -14.37
N PHE A 339 -16.09 4.20 -13.59
CA PHE A 339 -15.31 5.33 -14.10
C PHE A 339 -13.99 4.92 -14.75
N GLU A 340 -13.27 3.93 -14.20
CA GLU A 340 -12.08 3.36 -14.83
C GLU A 340 -12.39 2.90 -16.26
N LYS A 341 -13.48 2.14 -16.42
CA LYS A 341 -13.94 1.67 -17.74
C LYS A 341 -14.35 2.82 -18.66
N LYS A 342 -15.10 3.80 -18.12
CA LYS A 342 -15.65 4.91 -18.92
C LYS A 342 -14.58 5.88 -19.41
N TYR A 343 -13.58 6.19 -18.58
CA TYR A 343 -12.59 7.22 -18.86
C TYR A 343 -11.19 6.67 -19.16
N HIS A 344 -11.02 5.34 -19.17
CA HIS A 344 -9.72 4.69 -19.36
C HIS A 344 -8.67 5.21 -18.38
N VAL A 345 -9.08 5.36 -17.11
CA VAL A 345 -8.20 5.73 -15.98
C VAL A 345 -8.04 4.53 -15.05
N LYS A 346 -7.05 4.59 -14.16
CA LYS A 346 -6.80 3.57 -13.14
C LYS A 346 -6.93 4.22 -11.77
N LEU A 347 -7.95 3.82 -11.03
CA LEU A 347 -8.29 4.33 -9.71
C LEU A 347 -8.04 3.30 -8.61
N PHE A 348 -7.76 2.05 -8.95
CA PHE A 348 -7.36 0.99 -8.03
C PHE A 348 -5.93 0.53 -8.27
N PHE A 349 -5.18 0.38 -7.18
CA PHE A 349 -3.81 -0.13 -7.18
C PHE A 349 -3.66 -1.10 -6.00
N GLY A 350 -2.99 -2.23 -6.20
CA GLY A 350 -2.90 -3.27 -5.18
C GLY A 350 -2.64 -4.66 -5.77
N MET A 351 -2.21 -5.59 -4.91
CA MET A 351 -1.93 -6.99 -5.31
C MET A 351 -3.16 -7.80 -5.71
N PHE A 352 -4.34 -7.38 -5.29
CA PHE A 352 -5.60 -7.98 -5.70
C PHE A 352 -6.47 -6.85 -6.22
N CYS A 353 -6.81 -6.90 -7.51
CA CYS A 353 -7.79 -6.02 -8.11
C CYS A 353 -9.06 -6.12 -7.27
N GLU A 354 -9.27 -5.16 -6.37
CA GLU A 354 -10.30 -5.23 -5.33
C GLU A 354 -11.67 -5.47 -5.97
N LEU A 355 -12.28 -6.61 -5.55
CA LEU A 355 -13.62 -7.17 -5.74
C LEU A 355 -14.28 -7.05 -7.13
#